data_AF-A0A924UMB9-F1
#
_entry.id   AF-A0A924UMB9-F1
#
_cell.length_a   1.000
_cell.length_b   1.000
_cell.length_c   1.000
_cell.angle_alpha   90.00
_cell.angle_beta   90.00
_cell.angle_gamma   90.00
#
_symmetry.space_group_name_H-M   'P 1'
#
loop_
_entity.id
_entity.type
_entity.pdbx_description
1 polymer ?
#
loop_
_entity_poly.entity_id
_entity_poly.type
_entity_poly.pdbx_seq_one_letter_code
_entity_poly.pdbx_strand_id
1 'polypeptide(L)' 'MNAVEKIVAEIRSEVGPNQEIVFVSGNFNIIHPGHIRLLIFAAKSGDFLVVGINSKGSLQDVYIPFDLRIESAKG' A
#
# COMPACT_ATOMS: atom_id res chain seq x y z
N MET A 1 -6.46 -21.02 7.78
CA MET A 1 -6.05 -19.89 6.93
C MET A 1 -4.76 -19.30 7.47
N ASN A 2 -3.82 -18.95 6.60
CA ASN A 2 -2.61 -18.21 6.97
C ASN A 2 -2.92 -16.69 7.10
N ALA A 3 -1.94 -15.91 7.57
CA ALA A 3 -2.12 -14.48 7.80
C ALA A 3 -2.48 -13.69 6.52
N VAL A 4 -1.92 -14.08 5.37
CA VAL A 4 -2.19 -13.43 4.08
C VAL A 4 -3.63 -13.69 3.65
N GLU A 5 -4.10 -14.94 3.75
CA GLU A 5 -5.46 -15.31 3.42
C GLU A 5 -6.48 -14.53 4.26
N LYS A 6 -6.16 -14.28 5.54
CA LYS A 6 -6.99 -13.48 6.43
C LYS A 6 -7.09 -12.02 5.97
N ILE A 7 -5.96 -11.38 5.66
CA ILE A 7 -5.92 -9.99 5.18
C ILE A 7 -6.66 -9.83 3.85
N VAL A 8 -6.47 -10.78 2.93
CA VAL A 8 -7.17 -10.77 1.64
C VAL A 8 -8.69 -10.91 1.85
N ALA A 9 -9.13 -11.73 2.79
CA ALA A 9 -10.55 -11.86 3.13
C ALA A 9 -11.11 -10.57 3.74
N GLU A 10 -10.36 -9.90 4.63
CA GLU A 10 -10.73 -8.60 5.21
C GLU A 10 -10.90 -7.54 4.12
N ILE A 11 -9.90 -7.35 3.24
CA ILE A 11 -9.98 -6.40 2.11
C ILE A 11 -11.19 -6.70 1.22
N ARG A 12 -11.41 -7.97 0.85
CA ARG A 12 -12.56 -8.36 0.02
C ARG A 12 -13.91 -8.19 0.71
N SER A 13 -13.94 -8.12 2.05
CA SER A 13 -15.18 -7.86 2.79
C SER A 13 -15.52 -6.37 2.84
N GLU A 14 -14.52 -5.50 2.76
CA GLU A 14 -14.70 -4.04 2.65
C GLU A 14 -15.03 -3.61 1.22
N VAL A 15 -14.50 -4.32 0.24
CA VAL A 15 -14.71 -4.05 -1.19
C VAL A 15 -15.98 -4.75 -1.69
N GLY A 16 -16.86 -4.00 -2.35
CA GLY A 16 -18.11 -4.51 -2.91
C GLY A 16 -17.92 -5.59 -3.98
N PRO A 17 -18.95 -6.39 -4.26
CA PRO A 17 -18.88 -7.42 -5.30
C PRO A 17 -18.57 -6.79 -6.66
N ASN A 18 -17.66 -7.42 -7.42
CA ASN A 18 -17.21 -7.00 -8.75
C ASN A 18 -16.41 -5.68 -8.83
N GLN A 19 -15.94 -5.12 -7.71
CA GLN A 19 -15.04 -3.97 -7.74
C GLN A 19 -13.59 -4.39 -8.02
N GLU A 20 -12.88 -3.60 -8.83
CA GLU A 20 -11.48 -3.83 -9.16
C GLU A 20 -10.55 -3.32 -8.05
N ILE A 21 -9.75 -4.23 -7.50
CA ILE A 21 -8.77 -3.93 -6.46
C ILE A 21 -7.39 -3.75 -7.09
N VAL A 22 -6.84 -2.55 -6.97
CA VAL A 22 -5.47 -2.23 -7.37
C VAL A 22 -4.55 -2.40 -6.16
N PHE A 23 -3.39 -3.02 -6.35
CA PHE A 23 -2.39 -3.18 -5.31
C PHE A 23 -1.08 -2.52 -5.72
N VAL A 24 -0.53 -1.69 -4.83
CA VAL A 24 0.81 -1.11 -4.97
C VAL A 24 1.62 -1.43 -3.72
N SER A 25 2.82 -1.96 -3.89
CA SER A 25 3.75 -2.18 -2.78
C SER A 25 5.02 -1.34 -2.90
N GLY A 26 5.61 -0.99 -1.77
CA GLY A 26 6.83 -0.20 -1.74
C GLY A 26 7.40 0.03 -0.35
N ASN A 27 8.60 0.61 -0.31
CA ASN A 27 9.22 1.03 0.94
C ASN A 27 8.63 2.35 1.45
N PHE A 28 8.28 3.28 0.55
CA PHE A 28 7.77 4.61 0.90
C PHE A 28 8.65 5.33 1.94
N ASN A 29 9.97 5.28 1.75
CA ASN A 29 10.95 5.79 2.71
C ASN A 29 10.78 7.30 2.94
N ILE A 30 10.89 8.10 1.88
CA ILE A 30 10.54 9.52 1.89
C ILE A 30 9.44 9.70 0.86
N ILE A 31 8.26 10.15 1.30
CA ILE A 31 7.19 10.50 0.38
C ILE A 31 7.61 11.77 -0.39
N HIS A 32 7.62 11.65 -1.71
CA HIS A 32 7.99 12.71 -2.63
C HIS A 32 7.01 12.71 -3.80
N PRO A 33 6.97 13.76 -4.64
CA PRO A 33 5.97 13.88 -5.71
C PRO A 33 5.87 12.66 -6.65
N GLY A 34 6.97 11.93 -6.87
CA GLY A 34 6.95 10.65 -7.60
C GLY A 34 6.01 9.59 -7.00
N HIS A 35 6.05 9.34 -5.68
CA HIS A 35 5.14 8.41 -5.01
C HIS A 35 3.70 8.89 -5.09
N ILE A 36 3.46 10.20 -4.91
CA ILE A 36 2.11 10.78 -5.00
C ILE A 36 1.54 10.55 -6.39
N ARG A 37 2.30 10.82 -7.46
CA ARG A 37 1.86 10.56 -8.84
C ARG A 37 1.56 9.08 -9.09
N LEU A 38 2.40 8.18 -8.57
CA LEU A 38 2.17 6.74 -8.66
C LEU A 38 0.87 6.32 -7.96
N LEU A 39 0.65 6.78 -6.73
CA LEU A 39 -0.53 6.42 -5.95
C LEU A 39 -1.81 7.02 -6.54
N ILE A 40 -1.76 8.27 -7.03
CA ILE A 40 -2.87 8.89 -7.77
C ILE A 40 -3.18 8.12 -9.05
N PHE A 41 -2.16 7.71 -9.80
CA PHE A 41 -2.35 6.89 -10.99
C PHE A 41 -2.99 5.55 -10.63
N ALA A 42 -2.46 4.85 -9.65
CA ALA A 42 -2.98 3.56 -9.20
C ALA A 42 -4.43 3.65 -8.68
N ALA A 43 -4.76 4.71 -7.93
CA ALA A 43 -6.12 4.96 -7.45
C ALA A 43 -7.12 5.26 -8.57
N LYS A 44 -6.66 5.66 -9.76
CA LYS A 44 -7.51 5.85 -10.95
C LYS A 44 -7.65 4.59 -11.81
N SER A 45 -6.86 3.55 -11.52
CA SER A 45 -6.81 2.32 -12.32
C SER A 45 -7.79 1.24 -11.82
N GLY A 46 -8.61 1.54 -10.82
CA GLY A 46 -9.63 0.63 -10.30
C GLY A 46 -10.48 1.30 -9.22
N ASP A 47 -11.28 0.52 -8.51
CA ASP A 47 -12.27 1.02 -7.55
C ASP A 47 -11.71 1.13 -6.13
N PHE A 48 -10.71 0.31 -5.79
CA PHE A 48 -10.11 0.27 -4.46
C PHE A 48 -8.59 0.09 -4.54
N LEU A 49 -7.83 1.01 -3.94
CA LEU A 49 -6.37 0.91 -3.89
C LEU A 49 -5.90 0.37 -2.54
N VAL A 50 -5.20 -0.75 -2.56
CA VAL A 50 -4.47 -1.30 -1.41
C VAL A 50 -2.99 -0.91 -1.54
N VAL A 51 -2.45 -0.29 -0.49
CA VAL A 51 -1.03 0.09 -0.43
C VAL A 51 -0.29 -0.78 0.58
N GLY A 52 0.60 -1.62 0.10
CA GLY A 52 1.48 -2.46 0.92
C GLY A 52 2.79 -1.76 1.26
N ILE A 53 3.07 -1.58 2.55
CA ILE A 53 4.33 -0.99 3.01
C ILE A 53 5.25 -2.08 3.52
N ASN A 54 6.44 -2.19 2.93
CA ASN A 54 7.42 -3.19 3.33
C ASN A 54 7.94 -2.89 4.74
N SER A 55 7.83 -3.88 5.64
CA SER A 55 8.30 -3.78 7.02
C SER A 55 9.82 -3.76 7.11
N LYS A 56 10.48 -4.63 6.32
CA LYS A 56 11.92 -4.65 6.11
C LYS A 56 12.19 -4.08 4.71
N GLY A 57 12.77 -2.89 4.66
CA GLY A 57 13.36 -2.41 3.41
C GLY A 57 14.38 -3.43 2.92
N SER A 58 14.47 -3.63 1.60
CA SER A 58 15.64 -4.26 1.02
C SER A 58 16.88 -3.55 1.56
N LEU A 59 17.71 -4.30 2.27
CA LEU A 59 18.85 -3.87 3.06
C LEU A 59 19.77 -2.95 2.24
N GLN A 60 19.62 -1.63 2.40
CA GLN A 60 20.68 -0.59 2.30
C GLN A 60 20.13 0.84 2.43
N ASP A 61 18.87 1.12 2.05
CA ASP A 61 18.39 2.52 1.87
C ASP A 61 17.03 2.85 2.51
N VAL A 62 16.70 2.25 3.66
CA VAL A 62 15.54 2.67 4.47
C VAL A 62 16.01 3.39 5.72
N TYR A 63 15.76 4.70 5.75
CA TYR A 63 16.21 5.61 6.81
C TYR A 63 15.08 5.98 7.76
N ILE A 64 13.84 5.99 7.25
CA ILE A 64 12.66 6.36 8.02
C ILE A 64 12.07 5.11 8.69
N PRO A 65 11.83 5.16 10.02
CA PRO A 65 11.15 4.11 10.76
C PRO A 65 9.84 3.67 10.11
N PHE A 66 9.51 2.38 10.21
CA PHE A 66 8.32 1.79 9.60
C PHE A 66 7.03 2.53 9.94
N ASP A 67 6.82 2.87 11.21
CA ASP A 67 5.61 3.56 11.67
C ASP A 67 5.47 4.94 11.02
N LEU A 68 6.57 5.68 10.86
CA LEU A 68 6.56 6.99 10.20
C LEU A 68 6.30 6.88 8.69
N ARG A 69 6.73 5.78 8.06
CA ARG A 69 6.42 5.50 6.64
C ARG A 69 4.93 5.18 6.45
N ILE A 70 4.32 4.47 7.39
CA ILE A 70 2.88 4.22 7.42
C ILE A 70 2.12 5.53 7.52
N GLU A 71 2.45 6.37 8.51
CA GLU A 71 1.75 7.64 8.72
C GLU A 71 1.91 8.59 7.52
N SER A 72 3.08 8.62 6.88
CA SER A 72 3.31 9.44 5.70
C SER A 72 2.49 9.00 4.47
N ALA A 73 2.14 7.71 4.38
CA ALA A 73 1.35 7.17 3.27
C ALA A 73 -0.17 7.29 3.48
N LYS A 74 -0.62 7.56 4.71
CA LYS A 74 -2.04 7.72 5.08
C LYS A 74 -2.61 9.13 4.80
N GLY A 75 -1.77 10.05 4.32
CA GLY A 75 -2.04 11.49 4.22
C GLY A 75 -3.43 11.88 3.73
#